data_AF-A0A925K0X7-F1
#
_entry.id   AF-A0A925K0X7-F1
#
_cell.length_a   1.000
_cell.length_b   1.000
_cell.length_c   1.000
_cell.angle_alpha   90.00
_cell.angle_beta   90.00
_cell.angle_gamma   90.00
#
_symmetry.space_group_name_H-M   'P 1'
#
loop_
_entity.id
_entity.type
_entity.pdbx_description
1 polymer ?
#
loop_
_entity_poly.entity_id
_entity_poly.type
_entity_poly.pdbx_seq_one_letter_code
_entity_poly.pdbx_strand_id
1 'polypeptide(L)'
;MVSAASVVRYFFMKSERQIMEERISALVRMQREQARPTATVEATPDDSVKETRDMFDSDLPRESLDSITQAVGKEFQLMELLFDDDYVQAIVSTDGQGVQNFTLRRGKKNVEGPAPVNLIGDNPLADSLYELKAADLTLLPKLAKEAVERSGIADAKVSSARFSYQFIRYKGEPPAWTFMVERGTPPDWQHKFVTFDAKGKFKSIS
;
A
#
# COMPACT_ATOMS: atom_id res chain seq x y z
N MET A 1 7.86 -4.83 -48.90
CA MET A 1 7.75 -5.67 -47.69
C MET A 1 8.02 -4.79 -46.49
N VAL A 2 7.05 -4.62 -45.59
CA VAL A 2 7.23 -3.86 -44.32
C VAL A 2 7.76 -4.85 -43.28
N SER A 3 8.88 -4.55 -42.62
CA SER A 3 9.48 -5.49 -41.66
C SER A 3 8.62 -5.61 -40.40
N ALA A 4 8.57 -6.80 -39.82
CA ALA A 4 7.84 -7.09 -38.58
C ALA A 4 8.22 -6.14 -37.42
N ALA A 5 9.47 -5.66 -37.39
CA ALA A 5 9.93 -4.66 -36.41
C ALA A 5 9.25 -3.29 -36.55
N SER A 6 8.88 -2.90 -37.77
CA SER A 6 8.18 -1.63 -38.06
C SER A 6 6.72 -1.67 -37.59
N VAL A 7 6.10 -2.86 -37.65
CA VAL A 7 4.72 -3.10 -37.20
C VAL A 7 4.65 -3.10 -35.67
N VAL A 8 5.58 -3.76 -34.98
CA VAL A 8 5.65 -3.78 -33.51
C VAL A 8 5.90 -2.37 -32.94
N ARG A 9 6.79 -1.58 -33.56
CA ARG A 9 7.04 -0.19 -33.15
C ARG A 9 5.82 0.70 -33.36
N TYR A 10 5.04 0.48 -34.42
CA TYR A 10 3.79 1.20 -34.68
C TYR A 10 2.72 0.90 -33.62
N PHE A 11 2.53 -0.36 -33.23
CA PHE A 11 1.58 -0.73 -32.19
C PHE A 11 1.99 -0.21 -30.80
N PHE A 12 3.29 -0.25 -30.48
CA PHE A 12 3.82 0.32 -29.23
C PHE A 12 3.62 1.85 -29.15
N MET A 13 3.92 2.59 -30.23
CA MET A 13 3.65 4.04 -30.24
C MET A 13 2.16 4.38 -30.23
N LYS A 14 1.31 3.50 -30.76
CA LYS A 14 -0.15 3.67 -30.73
C LYS A 14 -0.72 3.45 -29.32
N SER A 15 -0.23 2.45 -28.57
CA SER A 15 -0.66 2.23 -27.18
C SER A 15 -0.19 3.33 -26.24
N GLU A 16 1.06 3.78 -26.38
CA GLU A 16 1.60 4.92 -25.61
C GLU A 16 0.78 6.19 -25.84
N ARG A 17 0.36 6.44 -27.10
CA ARG A 17 -0.49 7.58 -27.44
C ARG A 17 -1.88 7.48 -26.82
N GLN A 18 -2.50 6.29 -26.81
CA GLN A 18 -3.79 6.08 -26.13
C GLN A 18 -3.69 6.29 -24.63
N ILE A 19 -2.64 5.77 -23.98
CA ILE A 19 -2.39 5.95 -22.55
C ILE A 19 -2.19 7.44 -22.20
N MET A 20 -1.48 8.18 -23.06
CA MET A 20 -1.28 9.61 -22.89
C MET A 20 -2.58 10.41 -23.09
N GLU A 21 -3.39 10.07 -24.09
CA GLU A 21 -4.68 10.71 -24.36
C GLU A 21 -5.71 10.45 -23.22
N GLU A 22 -5.69 9.25 -22.62
CA GLU A 22 -6.48 8.92 -21.44
C GLU A 22 -6.05 9.71 -20.20
N ARG A 23 -4.74 9.85 -19.97
CA ARG A 23 -4.20 10.66 -18.86
C ARG A 23 -4.54 12.13 -19.01
N ILE A 24 -4.44 12.70 -20.21
CA ILE A 24 -4.83 14.08 -20.48
C ILE A 24 -6.34 14.26 -20.27
N SER A 25 -7.16 13.30 -20.71
CA SER A 25 -8.61 13.33 -20.51
C SER A 25 -9.01 13.25 -19.03
N ALA A 26 -8.29 12.45 -18.23
CA ALA A 26 -8.46 12.37 -16.78
C ALA A 26 -8.11 13.69 -16.08
N LEU A 27 -6.99 14.33 -16.47
CA LEU A 27 -6.58 15.62 -15.94
C LEU A 27 -7.58 16.74 -16.29
N VAL A 28 -8.13 16.74 -17.51
CA VAL A 28 -9.16 17.69 -17.94
C VAL A 28 -10.47 17.47 -17.18
N ARG A 29 -10.85 16.21 -16.87
CA ARG A 29 -12.00 15.93 -16.01
C ARG A 29 -11.79 16.45 -14.58
N MET A 30 -10.62 16.19 -13.99
CA MET A 30 -10.27 16.70 -12.66
C MET A 30 -10.32 18.23 -12.59
N GLN A 31 -9.77 18.93 -13.60
CA GLN A 31 -9.84 20.40 -13.64
C GLN A 31 -11.27 20.92 -13.80
N ARG A 32 -12.14 20.23 -14.56
CA ARG A 32 -13.55 20.60 -14.68
C ARG A 32 -14.36 20.34 -13.41
N GLU A 33 -14.01 19.31 -12.65
CA GLU A 33 -14.60 19.03 -11.33
C GLU A 33 -14.16 20.07 -10.30
N GLN A 34 -12.90 20.52 -10.34
CA GLN A 34 -12.39 21.59 -9.49
C GLN A 34 -12.95 22.98 -9.86
N ALA A 35 -13.35 23.20 -11.11
CA ALA A 35 -13.90 24.47 -11.57
C ALA A 35 -15.44 24.60 -11.47
N ARG A 36 -16.15 23.60 -10.93
CA ARG A 36 -17.60 23.68 -10.74
C ARG A 36 -17.91 24.48 -9.46
N PRO A 37 -18.61 25.63 -9.54
CA PRO A 37 -19.12 26.30 -8.35
C PRO A 37 -20.13 25.37 -7.67
N THR A 38 -19.89 25.10 -6.39
CA THR A 38 -20.68 24.19 -5.56
C THR A 38 -22.07 24.79 -5.36
N ALA A 39 -23.07 24.25 -6.07
CA ALA A 39 -24.47 24.42 -5.68
C ALA A 39 -24.67 23.65 -4.36
N THR A 40 -25.18 24.37 -3.35
CA THR A 40 -25.43 23.89 -2.01
C THR A 40 -26.37 22.68 -2.06
N VAL A 41 -25.83 21.49 -1.83
CA VAL A 41 -26.59 20.30 -1.47
C VAL A 41 -26.44 20.13 0.03
N GLU A 42 -27.57 20.01 0.70
CA GLU A 42 -27.71 19.85 2.15
C GLU A 42 -26.74 18.82 2.71
N ALA A 43 -26.13 19.19 3.84
CA ALA A 43 -25.14 18.39 4.54
C ALA A 43 -25.74 17.08 5.06
N THR A 44 -25.38 15.96 4.42
CA THR A 44 -25.26 14.69 5.15
C THR A 44 -24.15 14.84 6.19
N PRO A 45 -24.31 14.33 7.43
CA PRO A 45 -23.30 14.46 8.46
C PRO A 45 -21.99 13.86 7.97
N ASP A 46 -20.96 14.68 8.02
CA ASP A 46 -19.60 14.34 7.66
C ASP A 46 -19.09 13.26 8.63
N ASP A 47 -18.98 12.02 8.18
CA ASP A 47 -18.38 10.90 8.93
C ASP A 47 -16.84 11.10 9.08
N SER A 48 -16.27 12.21 8.60
CA SER A 48 -14.83 12.46 8.63
C SER A 48 -14.35 13.17 9.90
N VAL A 49 -14.28 12.44 11.02
CA VAL A 49 -13.28 12.80 12.03
C VAL A 49 -11.93 12.33 11.51
N LYS A 50 -11.11 13.27 11.01
CA LYS A 50 -9.69 12.99 10.79
C LYS A 50 -9.03 12.75 12.14
N GLU A 51 -8.91 11.49 12.51
CA GLU A 51 -8.20 11.07 13.70
C GLU A 51 -6.75 11.55 13.59
N THR A 52 -6.25 12.36 14.53
CA THR A 52 -4.91 13.00 14.45
C THR A 52 -3.79 12.14 15.03
N ARG A 53 -4.11 10.93 15.50
CA ARG A 53 -3.14 9.98 16.04
C ARG A 53 -2.18 9.53 14.94
N ASP A 54 -0.91 9.37 15.29
CA ASP A 54 0.07 8.75 14.41
C ASP A 54 -0.25 7.26 14.27
N MET A 55 -0.30 6.79 13.02
CA MET A 55 -0.55 5.39 12.68
C MET A 55 0.57 4.48 13.19
N PHE A 56 1.79 4.98 13.42
CA PHE A 56 2.93 4.15 13.79
C PHE A 56 3.29 4.21 15.29
N ASP A 57 2.77 5.19 16.04
CA ASP A 57 3.13 5.42 17.45
C ASP A 57 2.02 5.07 18.48
N SER A 58 0.82 4.68 18.03
CA SER A 58 -0.33 4.42 18.91
C SER A 58 -0.95 3.03 18.70
N ASP A 59 -1.94 2.65 19.50
CA ASP A 59 -2.66 1.37 19.35
C ASP A 59 -3.43 1.21 18.01
N LEU A 60 -3.41 2.23 17.15
CA LEU A 60 -4.15 2.26 15.88
C LEU A 60 -3.88 1.11 14.91
N PRO A 61 -2.64 0.65 14.66
CA PRO A 61 -2.38 -0.52 13.80
C PRO A 61 -3.12 -1.75 14.28
N ARG A 62 -3.17 -1.93 15.60
CA ARG A 62 -3.81 -3.08 16.23
C ARG A 62 -5.32 -2.98 16.11
N GLU A 63 -5.91 -1.84 16.48
CA GLU A 63 -7.35 -1.58 16.34
C GLU A 63 -7.82 -1.78 14.87
N SER A 64 -7.03 -1.30 13.92
CA SER A 64 -7.30 -1.44 12.48
C SER A 64 -7.21 -2.89 12.01
N LEU A 65 -6.17 -3.60 12.44
CA LEU A 65 -6.00 -5.02 12.10
C LEU A 65 -7.08 -5.90 12.75
N ASP A 66 -7.50 -5.59 13.97
CA ASP A 66 -8.59 -6.30 14.65
C ASP A 66 -9.90 -6.14 13.87
N SER A 67 -10.17 -4.92 13.37
CA SER A 67 -11.34 -4.64 12.51
C SER A 67 -11.30 -5.43 11.20
N ILE A 68 -10.13 -5.51 10.56
CA ILE A 68 -9.94 -6.34 9.34
C ILE A 68 -10.11 -7.83 9.67
N THR A 69 -9.54 -8.30 10.78
CA THR A 69 -9.63 -9.70 11.22
C THR A 69 -11.08 -10.11 11.46
N GLN A 70 -11.88 -9.24 12.08
CA GLN A 70 -13.32 -9.44 12.24
C GLN A 70 -14.05 -9.48 10.89
N ALA A 71 -13.70 -8.60 9.95
CA ALA A 71 -14.30 -8.58 8.61
C ALA A 71 -13.96 -9.83 7.78
N VAL A 72 -12.77 -10.42 7.96
CA VAL A 72 -12.40 -11.70 7.33
C VAL A 72 -13.24 -12.85 7.92
N GLY A 73 -13.48 -12.84 9.24
CA GLY A 73 -14.43 -13.72 9.91
C GLY A 73 -14.01 -15.19 10.04
N LYS A 74 -12.78 -15.54 9.68
CA LYS A 74 -12.20 -16.90 9.76
C LYS A 74 -10.68 -16.83 9.82
N GLU A 75 -10.04 -17.98 10.09
CA GLU A 75 -8.58 -18.07 10.02
C GLU A 75 -8.07 -17.76 8.60
N PHE A 76 -6.96 -17.04 8.54
CA PHE A 76 -6.33 -16.65 7.29
C PHE A 76 -4.81 -16.60 7.42
N GLN A 77 -4.16 -16.72 6.26
CA GLN A 77 -2.75 -16.43 6.10
C GLN A 77 -2.60 -15.09 5.39
N LEU A 78 -1.60 -14.34 5.79
CA LEU A 78 -1.30 -13.02 5.26
C LEU A 78 -0.29 -13.16 4.11
N MET A 79 -0.47 -12.35 3.08
CA MET A 79 0.49 -12.14 2.00
C MET A 79 1.14 -10.77 2.11
N GLU A 80 0.32 -9.75 2.40
CA GLU A 80 0.77 -8.38 2.62
C GLU A 80 -0.07 -7.71 3.69
N LEU A 81 0.60 -6.96 4.56
CA LEU A 81 -0.01 -5.99 5.45
C LEU A 81 0.64 -4.63 5.19
N LEU A 82 -0.19 -3.63 4.94
CA LEU A 82 0.24 -2.26 4.65
C LEU A 82 -0.48 -1.30 5.60
N PHE A 83 0.31 -0.49 6.30
CA PHE A 83 -0.14 0.67 7.04
C PHE A 83 0.31 1.91 6.28
N ASP A 84 -0.65 2.72 5.88
CA ASP A 84 -0.46 4.00 5.21
C ASP A 84 -1.16 5.11 6.03
N ASP A 85 -0.76 6.36 5.81
CA ASP A 85 -1.40 7.51 6.46
C ASP A 85 -2.93 7.55 6.23
N ASP A 86 -3.42 7.05 5.09
CA ASP A 86 -4.84 7.10 4.73
C ASP A 86 -5.60 5.78 4.93
N TYR A 87 -4.92 4.64 5.05
CA TYR A 87 -5.59 3.35 5.16
C TYR A 87 -4.71 2.24 5.73
N VAL A 88 -5.36 1.20 6.22
CA VAL A 88 -4.75 -0.11 6.52
C VAL A 88 -5.29 -1.13 5.52
N GLN A 89 -4.39 -1.90 4.92
CA GLN A 89 -4.71 -2.91 3.94
C GLN A 89 -4.13 -4.26 4.34
N ALA A 90 -4.92 -5.31 4.20
CA ALA A 90 -4.46 -6.69 4.32
C ALA A 90 -4.84 -7.48 3.08
N ILE A 91 -3.85 -8.16 2.48
CA ILE A 91 -4.07 -9.14 1.43
C ILE A 91 -3.90 -10.53 2.05
N VAL A 92 -4.99 -11.29 2.10
CA VAL A 92 -5.08 -12.53 2.87
C VAL A 92 -5.55 -13.69 2.01
N SER A 93 -5.15 -14.91 2.37
CA SER A 93 -5.70 -16.15 1.84
C SER A 93 -6.40 -16.93 2.95
N THR A 94 -7.59 -17.44 2.67
CA THR A 94 -8.35 -18.25 3.64
C THR A 94 -8.44 -19.73 3.24
N ASP A 95 -7.93 -20.07 2.05
CA ASP A 95 -8.00 -21.41 1.45
C ASP A 95 -6.65 -21.86 0.86
N GLY A 96 -5.63 -21.00 0.86
CA GLY A 96 -4.32 -21.26 0.26
C GLY A 96 -4.30 -21.26 -1.27
N GLN A 97 -5.43 -20.99 -1.93
CA GLN A 97 -5.57 -21.05 -3.39
C GLN A 97 -5.70 -19.67 -4.03
N GLY A 98 -6.35 -18.73 -3.34
CA GLY A 98 -6.49 -17.35 -3.79
C GLY A 98 -6.20 -16.36 -2.67
N VAL A 99 -6.11 -15.09 -3.04
CA VAL A 99 -5.97 -13.98 -2.10
C VAL A 99 -7.05 -12.92 -2.31
N GLN A 100 -7.41 -12.29 -1.21
CA GLN A 100 -8.44 -11.26 -1.12
C GLN A 100 -7.86 -10.04 -0.42
N ASN A 101 -8.18 -8.87 -0.94
CA ASN A 101 -7.83 -7.58 -0.36
C ASN A 101 -8.96 -7.08 0.54
N PHE A 102 -8.60 -6.64 1.74
CA PHE A 102 -9.42 -5.90 2.67
C PHE A 102 -8.76 -4.56 2.97
N THR A 103 -9.53 -3.48 3.01
CA THR A 103 -9.00 -2.13 3.22
C THR A 103 -9.87 -1.36 4.21
N LEU A 104 -9.27 -0.91 5.31
CA LEU A 104 -9.88 0.02 6.24
C LEU A 104 -9.30 1.42 5.97
N ARG A 105 -10.11 2.33 5.44
CA ARG A 105 -9.70 3.73 5.24
C ARG A 105 -9.81 4.50 6.55
N ARG A 106 -8.86 5.39 6.80
CA ARG A 106 -8.84 6.28 7.97
C ARG A 106 -10.12 7.11 8.03
N GLY A 107 -10.72 7.19 9.22
CA GLY A 107 -12.00 7.86 9.42
C GLY A 107 -13.22 7.12 8.85
N LYS A 108 -13.07 5.89 8.34
CA LYS A 108 -14.20 5.02 8.00
C LYS A 108 -14.45 4.00 9.11
N LYS A 109 -15.72 3.74 9.37
CA LYS A 109 -16.16 2.73 10.35
C LYS A 109 -16.11 1.29 9.82
N ASN A 110 -16.20 1.12 8.50
CA ASN A 110 -16.34 -0.19 7.86
C ASN A 110 -15.12 -0.53 7.02
N VAL A 111 -14.78 -1.82 7.00
CA VAL A 111 -13.76 -2.41 6.12
C VAL A 111 -14.34 -2.62 4.73
N GLU A 112 -13.64 -2.16 3.70
CA GLU A 112 -13.91 -2.43 2.28
C GLU A 112 -13.33 -3.81 1.89
N GLY A 113 -14.06 -4.61 1.11
CA GLY A 113 -13.67 -5.96 0.69
C GLY A 113 -14.73 -7.03 1.06
N PRO A 114 -14.48 -8.32 0.76
CA PRO A 114 -13.31 -8.87 0.08
C PRO A 114 -13.27 -8.53 -1.42
N ALA A 115 -12.09 -8.17 -1.93
CA ALA A 115 -11.85 -8.00 -3.37
C ALA A 115 -10.77 -9.01 -3.85
N PRO A 116 -10.99 -9.79 -4.91
CA PRO A 116 -9.98 -10.73 -5.41
C PRO A 116 -8.75 -10.00 -5.93
N VAL A 117 -7.56 -10.55 -5.66
CA VAL A 117 -6.28 -10.00 -6.15
C VAL A 117 -5.68 -10.94 -7.20
N ASN A 118 -5.38 -10.39 -8.38
CA ASN A 118 -4.66 -11.10 -9.43
C ASN A 118 -3.16 -11.06 -9.14
N LEU A 119 -2.55 -12.23 -8.94
CA LEU A 119 -1.12 -12.34 -8.66
C LEU A 119 -0.29 -12.42 -9.94
N ILE A 120 0.90 -11.87 -9.89
CA ILE A 120 1.92 -11.97 -10.94
C ILE A 120 3.09 -12.80 -10.41
N GLY A 121 3.55 -13.77 -11.20
CA GLY A 121 4.70 -14.62 -10.91
C GLY A 121 4.35 -16.11 -10.81
N ASP A 122 5.35 -16.94 -11.07
CA ASP A 122 5.15 -18.39 -11.34
C ASP A 122 5.29 -19.28 -10.08
N ASN A 123 5.66 -18.70 -8.93
CA ASN A 123 5.85 -19.49 -7.71
C ASN A 123 4.50 -19.86 -7.05
N PRO A 124 4.40 -21.03 -6.38
CA PRO A 124 3.21 -21.44 -5.64
C PRO A 124 2.75 -20.39 -4.62
N LEU A 125 1.44 -20.13 -4.49
CA LEU A 125 0.90 -19.15 -3.52
C LEU A 125 1.41 -19.41 -2.09
N ALA A 126 1.44 -20.67 -1.68
CA ALA A 126 1.89 -21.09 -0.35
C ALA A 126 3.30 -20.58 0.02
N ASP A 127 4.18 -20.36 -0.96
CA ASP A 127 5.54 -19.82 -0.73
C ASP A 127 5.54 -18.32 -0.40
N SER A 128 4.38 -17.66 -0.52
CA SER A 128 4.18 -16.22 -0.28
C SER A 128 3.17 -15.94 0.84
N LEU A 129 2.79 -16.96 1.60
CA LEU A 129 1.82 -16.86 2.71
C LEU A 129 2.50 -17.07 4.05
N TYR A 130 2.05 -16.34 5.06
CA TYR A 130 2.52 -16.47 6.43
C TYR A 130 1.38 -16.31 7.44
N GLU A 131 1.59 -16.81 8.65
CA GLU A 131 0.63 -16.59 9.73
C GLU A 131 0.64 -15.14 10.17
N LEU A 132 -0.52 -14.59 10.54
CA LEU A 132 -0.63 -13.20 11.01
C LEU A 132 0.35 -12.87 12.14
N LYS A 133 0.60 -13.82 13.05
CA LYS A 133 1.53 -13.68 14.17
C LYS A 133 2.98 -13.42 13.76
N ALA A 134 3.35 -13.66 12.50
CA ALA A 134 4.67 -13.34 11.97
C ALA A 134 4.87 -11.82 11.82
N ALA A 135 3.79 -11.06 11.64
CA ALA A 135 3.81 -9.60 11.65
C ALA A 135 3.71 -9.10 13.11
N ASP A 136 4.85 -8.97 13.77
CA ASP A 136 4.88 -8.43 15.13
C ASP A 136 4.68 -6.90 15.12
N LEU A 137 3.43 -6.48 15.29
CA LEU A 137 3.06 -5.06 15.31
C LEU A 137 3.69 -4.29 16.47
N THR A 138 4.14 -4.97 17.52
CA THR A 138 4.80 -4.29 18.66
C THR A 138 6.14 -3.68 18.27
N LEU A 139 6.71 -4.11 17.14
CA LEU A 139 7.93 -3.55 16.58
C LEU A 139 7.70 -2.21 15.87
N LEU A 140 6.49 -1.91 15.40
CA LEU A 140 6.20 -0.77 14.51
C LEU A 140 6.73 0.57 15.05
N PRO A 141 6.45 1.00 16.30
CA PRO A 141 6.92 2.29 16.79
C PRO A 141 8.45 2.39 16.82
N LYS A 142 9.10 1.31 17.26
CA LYS A 142 10.56 1.24 17.33
C LYS A 142 11.19 1.29 15.94
N LEU A 143 10.65 0.51 15.00
CA LEU A 143 11.18 0.43 13.65
C LEU A 143 10.90 1.70 12.84
N ALA A 144 9.77 2.37 13.05
CA ALA A 144 9.46 3.65 12.43
C ALA A 144 10.48 4.71 12.84
N LYS A 145 10.77 4.82 14.14
CA LYS A 145 11.82 5.72 14.65
C LYS A 145 13.20 5.38 14.08
N GLU A 146 13.58 4.11 14.10
CA GLU A 146 14.88 3.68 13.55
C GLU A 146 14.95 3.91 12.03
N ALA A 147 13.85 3.79 11.29
CA ALA A 147 13.77 4.08 9.86
C ALA A 147 14.06 5.56 9.59
N VAL A 148 13.46 6.48 10.36
CA VAL A 148 13.73 7.92 10.25
C VAL A 148 15.21 8.21 10.52
N GLU A 149 15.76 7.68 11.62
CA GLU A 149 17.18 7.86 11.98
C GLU A 149 18.12 7.36 10.87
N ARG A 150 17.85 6.18 10.32
CA ARG A 150 18.66 5.57 9.26
C ARG A 150 18.53 6.26 7.90
N SER A 151 17.37 6.87 7.62
CA SER A 151 17.14 7.58 6.37
C SER A 151 18.14 8.74 6.18
N GLY A 152 18.56 9.38 7.28
CA GLY A 152 19.39 10.59 7.23
C GLY A 152 18.68 11.80 6.59
N ILE A 153 17.37 11.74 6.38
CA ILE A 153 16.58 12.85 5.86
C ILE A 153 16.14 13.69 7.06
N ALA A 154 16.62 14.93 7.16
CA ALA A 154 16.26 15.84 8.24
C ALA A 154 14.77 16.18 8.19
N ASP A 155 14.08 16.10 9.33
CA ASP A 155 12.63 16.34 9.47
C ASP A 155 11.74 15.40 8.64
N ALA A 156 12.22 14.19 8.34
CA ALA A 156 11.42 13.18 7.67
C ALA A 156 10.41 12.51 8.62
N LYS A 157 9.35 11.97 8.03
CA LYS A 157 8.37 11.10 8.68
C LYS A 157 8.26 9.78 7.95
N VAL A 158 7.69 8.78 8.62
CA VAL A 158 7.21 7.57 7.95
C VAL A 158 5.86 7.89 7.32
N SER A 159 5.68 7.56 6.04
CA SER A 159 4.37 7.65 5.35
C SER A 159 3.70 6.30 5.19
N SER A 160 4.48 5.22 5.14
CA SER A 160 3.93 3.86 5.12
C SER A 160 4.88 2.83 5.74
N ALA A 161 4.29 1.76 6.28
CA ALA A 161 4.99 0.55 6.70
C ALA A 161 4.32 -0.67 6.07
N ARG A 162 5.11 -1.49 5.37
CA ARG A 162 4.66 -2.72 4.71
C ARG A 162 5.35 -3.93 5.34
N PHE A 163 4.59 -4.96 5.67
CA PHE A 163 5.08 -6.29 5.95
C PHE A 163 4.72 -7.21 4.78
N SER A 164 5.72 -7.67 4.03
CA SER A 164 5.51 -8.53 2.86
C SER A 164 6.80 -9.27 2.48
N TYR A 165 6.68 -10.21 1.53
CA TYR A 165 7.82 -10.58 0.70
C TYR A 165 8.27 -9.36 -0.12
N GLN A 166 9.54 -9.32 -0.57
CA GLN A 166 9.93 -8.32 -1.57
C GLN A 166 9.03 -8.44 -2.81
N PHE A 167 8.85 -7.32 -3.52
CA PHE A 167 7.85 -7.09 -4.59
C PHE A 167 7.84 -8.17 -5.70
N ILE A 168 8.89 -8.98 -5.80
CA ILE A 168 8.99 -10.11 -6.72
C ILE A 168 8.97 -11.41 -5.89
N ARG A 169 8.02 -12.29 -6.20
CA ARG A 169 7.88 -13.62 -5.61
C ARG A 169 9.10 -14.47 -6.00
N TYR A 170 10.24 -14.31 -5.33
CA TYR A 170 11.38 -15.22 -5.41
C TYR A 170 11.39 -16.14 -4.19
N LYS A 171 11.64 -17.43 -4.41
CA LYS A 171 11.77 -18.42 -3.35
C LYS A 171 12.93 -18.03 -2.42
N GLY A 172 12.67 -18.01 -1.11
CA GLY A 172 13.72 -18.13 -0.09
C GLY A 172 14.02 -16.90 0.78
N GLU A 173 13.43 -15.73 0.52
CA GLU A 173 13.59 -14.59 1.44
C GLU A 173 12.46 -14.56 2.48
N PRO A 174 12.77 -14.42 3.78
CA PRO A 174 11.75 -14.24 4.80
C PRO A 174 11.02 -12.90 4.62
N PRO A 175 9.79 -12.76 5.15
CA PRO A 175 9.08 -11.49 5.12
C PRO A 175 9.90 -10.40 5.85
N ALA A 176 9.67 -9.16 5.44
CA ALA A 176 10.40 -8.00 5.90
C ALA A 176 9.45 -6.84 6.17
N TRP A 177 9.83 -6.00 7.13
CA TRP A 177 9.22 -4.69 7.32
C TRP A 177 9.94 -3.68 6.44
N THR A 178 9.20 -2.99 5.57
CA THR A 178 9.72 -1.90 4.74
C THR A 178 8.97 -0.62 5.06
N PHE A 179 9.71 0.42 5.45
CA PHE A 179 9.19 1.73 5.78
C PHE A 179 9.52 2.72 4.67
N MET A 180 8.51 3.43 4.18
CA MET A 180 8.72 4.60 3.34
C MET A 180 8.92 5.81 4.24
N VAL A 181 10.13 6.36 4.20
CA VAL A 181 10.51 7.56 4.95
C VAL A 181 10.60 8.70 3.95
N GLU A 182 9.89 9.79 4.22
CA GLU A 182 9.78 10.89 3.27
C GLU A 182 9.77 12.27 3.92
N ARG A 183 10.06 13.27 3.09
CA ARG A 183 9.93 14.68 3.41
C ARG A 183 9.54 15.49 2.18
N GLY A 184 8.64 16.45 2.41
CA GLY A 184 8.19 17.39 1.39
C GLY A 184 7.20 16.76 0.43
N THR A 185 6.93 17.48 -0.66
CA THR A 185 6.03 17.05 -1.73
C THR A 185 6.72 17.32 -3.07
N PRO A 186 6.29 16.67 -4.17
CA PRO A 186 6.84 16.95 -5.49
C PRO A 186 6.83 18.47 -5.80
N PRO A 187 7.91 19.03 -6.40
CA PRO A 187 9.07 18.34 -6.98
C PRO A 187 10.22 18.04 -6.01
N ASP A 188 10.25 18.60 -4.80
CA ASP A 188 11.37 18.49 -3.85
C ASP A 188 11.23 17.29 -2.89
N TRP A 189 10.52 16.25 -3.34
CA TRP A 189 10.19 15.08 -2.54
C TRP A 189 11.41 14.19 -2.33
N GLN A 190 11.88 14.13 -1.08
CA GLN A 190 12.92 13.20 -0.67
C GLN A 190 12.25 11.99 -0.06
N HIS A 191 12.58 10.80 -0.54
CA HIS A 191 12.11 9.56 0.05
C HIS A 191 13.19 8.49 0.03
N LYS A 192 13.10 7.56 0.98
CA LYS A 192 13.90 6.34 1.07
C LYS A 192 13.04 5.21 1.57
N PHE A 193 13.36 3.98 1.15
CA PHE A 193 12.80 2.78 1.74
C PHE A 193 13.81 2.17 2.70
N VAL A 194 13.44 2.03 3.97
CA VAL A 194 14.26 1.39 4.99
C VAL A 194 13.67 0.02 5.31
N THR A 195 14.47 -1.03 5.15
CA THR A 195 14.01 -2.42 5.30
C THR A 195 14.65 -3.09 6.51
N PHE A 196 13.83 -3.81 7.27
CA PHE A 196 14.19 -4.68 8.38
C PHE A 196 13.68 -6.10 8.13
N ASP A 197 14.34 -7.12 8.65
CA ASP A 197 13.78 -8.46 8.67
C ASP A 197 12.54 -8.54 9.59
N ALA A 198 11.84 -9.67 9.58
CA ALA A 198 10.66 -9.88 10.41
C ALA A 198 10.91 -9.75 11.92
N LYS A 199 12.16 -9.83 12.39
CA LYS A 199 12.55 -9.66 13.79
C LYS A 199 13.00 -8.24 14.11
N GLY A 200 12.92 -7.32 13.15
CA GLY A 200 13.33 -5.93 13.31
C GLY A 200 14.83 -5.69 13.15
N LYS A 201 15.60 -6.63 12.59
CA LYS A 201 17.02 -6.39 12.29
C LYS A 201 17.15 -5.66 10.96
N PHE A 202 17.91 -4.58 10.95
CA PHE A 202 18.19 -3.80 9.74
C PHE A 202 18.74 -4.67 8.59
N LYS A 203 18.19 -4.49 7.38
CA LYS A 203 18.64 -5.14 6.13
C LYS A 203 19.25 -4.15 5.15
N SER A 204 18.51 -3.11 4.75
CA SER A 204 18.92 -2.23 3.65
C SER A 204 18.23 -0.87 3.66
N ILE A 205 18.78 0.05 2.88
CA ILE A 205 18.18 1.34 2.49
C ILE A 205 18.27 1.42 0.97
N SER A 206 17.19 1.81 0.31
CA SER A 206 17.13 2.04 -1.15
C SER A 206 16.43 3.35 -1.47
#